data_AF-A0A822ZXI3-F1
#
_entry.id   AF-A0A822ZXI3-F1
#
_cell.length_a   1.000
_cell.length_b   1.000
_cell.length_c   1.000
_cell.angle_alpha   90.00
_cell.angle_beta   90.00
_cell.angle_gamma   90.00
#
_symmetry.space_group_name_H-M   'P 1'
#
loop_
_entity.id
_entity.type
_entity.pdbx_description
1 polymer ?
#
loop_
_entity_poly.entity_id
_entity_poly.type
_entity_poly.pdbx_seq_one_letter_code
_entity_poly.pdbx_strand_id
1 'polypeptide(L)'
;MINHKKLVAMARKWQKLAAIGRRRISSARATMHRRSAANWWPMIKGHFVVYTADNGRFVIPLAYLSNPIFIELLRISEEEFGLPSDGPITLPCDAVFVEYIISIATCRCLPSSSLHQQPNPPLLVN
;
A
#
# COMPACT_ATOMS: atom_id res chain seq x y z
N MET A 1 -36.16 3.65 14.48
CA MET A 1 -35.21 2.53 14.73
C MET A 1 -35.57 1.34 13.82
N ILE A 2 -34.59 0.73 13.15
CA ILE A 2 -34.83 -0.45 12.30
C ILE A 2 -35.11 -1.69 13.16
N ASN A 3 -36.15 -2.45 12.81
CA ASN A 3 -36.57 -3.66 13.53
C ASN A 3 -35.76 -4.89 13.07
N HIS A 4 -35.46 -5.83 13.97
CA HIS A 4 -34.74 -7.08 13.68
C HIS A 4 -35.36 -7.89 12.52
N LYS A 5 -36.68 -7.86 12.36
CA LYS A 5 -37.37 -8.53 11.23
C LYS A 5 -36.98 -7.93 9.88
N LYS A 6 -36.77 -6.61 9.82
CA LYS A 6 -36.29 -5.91 8.62
C LYS A 6 -34.84 -6.28 8.30
N LEU A 7 -33.98 -6.39 9.31
CA LEU A 7 -32.57 -6.77 9.14
C LEU A 7 -32.43 -8.20 8.58
N VAL A 8 -33.17 -9.16 9.14
CA VAL A 8 -33.18 -10.56 8.66
C VAL A 8 -33.71 -10.64 7.22
N ALA A 9 -34.73 -9.86 6.87
CA ALA A 9 -35.25 -9.82 5.50
C ALA A 9 -34.22 -9.28 4.49
N MET A 10 -33.45 -8.26 4.86
CA MET A 10 -32.37 -7.73 4.03
C MET A 10 -31.25 -8.77 3.85
N ALA A 11 -30.80 -9.41 4.94
CA ALA A 11 -29.76 -10.45 4.88
C ALA A 11 -30.17 -11.61 3.95
N ARG A 12 -31.42 -12.07 4.02
CA ARG A 12 -31.94 -13.13 3.13
C ARG A 12 -31.99 -12.70 1.65
N LYS A 13 -32.28 -11.43 1.36
CA LYS A 13 -32.19 -10.89 -0.01
C LYS A 13 -30.75 -10.90 -0.52
N TRP A 14 -29.80 -10.52 0.32
CA TRP A 14 -28.38 -10.48 -0.05
C TRP A 14 -27.81 -11.89 -0.28
N GLN A 15 -28.24 -12.88 0.50
CA GLN A 15 -27.90 -14.29 0.27
C GLN A 15 -28.36 -14.80 -1.10
N LYS A 16 -29.56 -14.41 -1.57
CA LYS A 16 -30.05 -14.78 -2.90
C LYS A 16 -29.23 -14.13 -4.02
N LEU A 17 -28.89 -12.85 -3.88
CA LEU A 17 -28.07 -12.13 -4.86
C LEU A 17 -26.65 -12.72 -4.95
N ALA A 18 -26.05 -13.05 -3.80
CA ALA A 18 -24.74 -13.70 -3.75
C ALA A 18 -24.74 -15.13 -4.34
N ALA A 19 -25.83 -15.88 -4.20
CA ALA A 19 -25.99 -17.20 -4.81
C ALA A 19 -26.20 -17.14 -6.33
N ILE A 20 -26.86 -16.09 -6.84
CA ILE A 20 -27.06 -15.85 -8.28
C ILE A 20 -25.71 -15.62 -9.00
N GLY A 21 -24.73 -15.03 -8.32
CA GLY A 21 -23.36 -14.85 -8.84
C GLY A 21 -22.54 -16.13 -9.06
N ARG A 22 -23.06 -17.33 -8.73
CA ARG A 22 -22.34 -18.62 -8.90
C ARG A 22 -22.83 -19.51 -10.04
N ARG A 23 -23.72 -19.05 -10.93
CA ARG A 23 -24.07 -19.81 -12.14
C ARG A 23 -23.15 -19.48 -13.32
N ARG A 24 -22.03 -20.19 -13.33
CA ARG A 24 -21.58 -21.05 -14.44
C ARG A 24 -21.64 -20.42 -15.84
N ILE A 25 -20.62 -19.63 -16.18
CA ILE A 25 -20.23 -19.45 -17.58
C ILE A 25 -19.44 -20.69 -17.97
N SER A 26 -20.08 -21.66 -18.61
CA SER A 26 -19.39 -22.68 -19.40
C SER A 26 -19.64 -22.37 -20.87
N SER A 27 -18.70 -21.68 -21.51
CA SER A 27 -18.53 -21.68 -22.96
C SER A 27 -17.16 -21.09 -23.34
N ALA A 28 -16.56 -21.72 -24.35
CA ALA A 28 -15.31 -21.40 -25.02
C ALA A 28 -14.02 -21.66 -24.22
N ARG A 29 -13.38 -22.78 -24.59
CA ARG A 29 -11.95 -23.04 -24.45
C ARG A 29 -11.19 -21.95 -25.25
N ALA A 30 -11.09 -20.76 -24.68
CA ALA A 30 -10.25 -19.68 -25.19
C ALA A 30 -8.83 -19.96 -24.70
N THR A 31 -7.93 -20.14 -25.66
CA THR A 31 -6.48 -20.16 -25.49
C THR A 31 -6.05 -19.16 -24.43
N MET A 32 -5.37 -19.66 -23.40
CA MET A 32 -4.73 -18.90 -22.34
C MET A 32 -3.71 -17.92 -22.94
N HIS A 33 -4.16 -16.74 -23.37
CA HIS A 33 -3.28 -15.59 -23.54
C HIS A 33 -3.53 -14.61 -22.40
N ARG A 34 -2.88 -14.93 -21.28
CA ARG A 34 -2.21 -14.00 -20.36
C ARG A 34 -2.77 -12.57 -20.38
N ARG A 35 -3.85 -12.32 -19.63
CA ARG A 35 -4.17 -10.99 -19.11
C ARG A 35 -4.56 -11.14 -17.64
N SER A 36 -3.52 -11.13 -16.80
CA SER A 36 -3.65 -11.00 -15.36
C SER A 36 -4.35 -9.68 -15.07
N ALA A 37 -5.59 -9.74 -14.61
CA ALA A 37 -6.34 -8.58 -14.14
C ALA A 37 -5.94 -8.24 -12.70
N ALA A 38 -4.65 -7.98 -12.44
CA ALA A 38 -4.13 -7.77 -11.08
C ALA A 38 -3.09 -6.67 -11.00
N ASN A 39 -3.39 -5.51 -11.59
CA ASN A 39 -2.70 -4.26 -11.30
C ASN A 39 -3.55 -3.10 -11.82
N TRP A 40 -4.58 -2.74 -11.05
CA TRP A 40 -5.29 -1.47 -11.20
C TRP A 40 -4.37 -0.26 -10.94
N TRP A 41 -3.21 -0.48 -10.31
CA TRP A 41 -2.19 0.55 -10.11
C TRP A 41 -1.37 0.74 -11.41
N PRO A 42 -1.30 1.95 -12.00
CA PRO A 42 -0.32 2.24 -13.06
C PRO A 42 1.05 1.78 -12.57
N MET A 43 1.79 1.03 -13.37
CA MET A 43 3.09 0.47 -12.95
C MET A 43 4.12 1.60 -12.79
N ILE A 44 4.02 2.38 -11.70
CA ILE A 44 4.97 3.42 -11.33
C ILE A 44 6.25 2.68 -10.93
N LYS A 45 7.21 2.66 -11.85
CA LYS A 45 8.51 2.02 -11.63
C LYS A 45 9.41 3.01 -10.90
N GLY A 46 10.12 2.50 -9.89
CA GLY A 46 11.09 3.27 -9.12
C GLY A 46 10.87 3.15 -7.62
N HIS A 47 11.84 3.68 -6.89
CA HIS A 47 11.84 3.75 -5.44
C HIS A 47 12.25 5.16 -5.01
N PHE A 48 11.82 5.57 -3.83
CA PHE A 48 12.30 6.76 -3.16
C PHE A 48 12.93 6.37 -1.83
N VAL A 49 13.78 7.25 -1.31
CA VAL A 49 14.47 7.03 -0.03
C VAL A 49 13.88 7.98 1.00
N VAL A 50 13.52 7.44 2.15
CA VAL A 50 13.13 8.22 3.32
C VAL A 50 14.04 7.93 4.49
N TYR A 51 14.21 8.95 5.32
CA TYR A 51 14.89 8.87 6.60
C TYR A 51 13.87 9.04 7.72
N THR A 52 14.12 8.43 8.87
CA THR A 52 13.29 8.58 10.07
C THR A 52 13.97 9.46 11.10
N ALA A 53 13.23 9.89 12.11
CA ALA A 53 13.73 10.74 13.18
C ALA A 53 14.87 10.08 14.00
N ASP A 54 14.92 8.75 14.02
CA ASP A 54 15.97 7.92 14.60
C ASP A 54 17.07 7.52 13.59
N ASN A 55 17.18 8.26 12.48
CA ASN A 55 18.19 8.07 11.41
C ASN A 55 18.13 6.70 10.70
N GLY A 56 16.99 6.00 10.78
CA GLY A 56 16.70 4.84 9.95
C GLY A 56 16.52 5.24 8.48
N ARG A 57 16.96 4.38 7.55
CA ARG A 57 16.88 4.62 6.11
C ARG A 57 16.06 3.54 5.42
N PHE A 58 15.04 3.96 4.68
CA PHE A 58 14.12 3.05 4.00
C PHE A 58 14.06 3.35 2.51
N VAL A 59 14.12 2.28 1.69
CA VAL A 59 13.91 2.33 0.25
C VAL A 59 12.50 1.85 -0.04
N ILE A 60 11.63 2.75 -0.49
CA ILE A 60 10.18 2.51 -0.60
C ILE A 60 9.77 2.60 -2.07
N PRO A 61 9.00 1.64 -2.61
CA PRO A 61 8.50 1.72 -3.98
C PRO A 61 7.64 2.98 -4.20
N LEU A 62 7.75 3.62 -5.37
CA LEU A 62 6.94 4.80 -5.68
C LEU A 62 5.42 4.52 -5.67
N ALA A 63 5.00 3.25 -5.75
CA ALA A 63 3.60 2.85 -5.56
C ALA A 63 3.02 3.31 -4.22
N TYR A 64 3.86 3.55 -3.20
CA TYR A 64 3.43 4.01 -1.88
C TYR A 64 3.01 5.49 -1.85
N LEU A 65 3.39 6.29 -2.85
CA LEU A 65 2.97 7.70 -2.96
C LEU A 65 1.46 7.86 -3.21
N SER A 66 0.75 6.74 -3.32
CA SER A 66 -0.70 6.70 -3.42
C SER A 66 -1.43 6.22 -2.19
N ASN A 67 -0.68 5.68 -1.24
CA ASN A 67 -1.23 5.26 0.01
C ASN A 67 -1.54 6.53 0.82
N PRO A 68 -2.79 6.75 1.25
CA PRO A 68 -3.16 7.96 1.99
C PRO A 68 -2.31 8.15 3.25
N ILE A 69 -1.83 7.07 3.88
CA ILE A 69 -0.93 7.14 5.03
C ILE A 69 0.40 7.80 4.63
N PHE A 70 0.98 7.39 3.50
CA PHE A 70 2.25 7.98 3.03
C PHE A 70 2.07 9.40 2.54
N ILE A 71 0.95 9.72 1.88
CA ILE A 71 0.65 11.09 1.46
C ILE A 71 0.60 12.02 2.69
N GLU A 72 -0.14 11.62 3.73
CA GLU A 72 -0.25 12.44 4.94
C GLU A 72 1.08 12.53 5.69
N LEU A 73 1.84 11.43 5.78
CA LEU A 73 3.14 11.44 6.42
C LEU A 73 4.13 12.37 5.72
N LEU A 74 4.15 12.38 4.39
CA LEU A 74 4.96 13.30 3.59
C LEU A 74 4.52 14.76 3.74
N ARG A 75 3.22 15.01 3.87
CA ARG A 75 2.71 16.35 4.14
C ARG A 75 3.16 16.86 5.52
N ILE A 76 3.04 16.05 6.57
CA ILE A 76 3.52 16.44 7.91
C ILE A 76 5.04 16.65 7.88
N SER A 77 5.76 15.81 7.12
CA SER A 77 7.21 15.97 6.91
C SER A 77 7.54 17.31 6.24
N GLU A 78 6.79 17.71 5.23
CA GLU A 78 6.94 19.01 4.57
C GLU A 78 6.63 20.17 5.53
N GLU A 79 5.60 20.06 6.36
CA GLU A 79 5.24 21.09 7.35
C GLU A 79 6.34 21.27 8.43
N GLU A 80 7.02 20.19 8.83
CA GLU A 80 8.06 20.22 9.87
C GLU A 80 9.47 20.53 9.33
N PHE A 81 9.87 19.91 8.22
CA PHE A 81 11.23 19.96 7.67
C PHE A 81 11.33 20.79 6.37
N GLY A 82 10.21 21.19 5.78
CA GLY A 82 10.15 21.83 4.47
C GLY A 82 10.27 20.85 3.31
N LEU A 83 10.07 21.35 2.08
CA LEU A 83 10.37 20.59 0.87
C LEU A 83 11.90 20.52 0.68
N PRO A 84 12.51 19.33 0.67
CA PRO A 84 13.93 19.22 0.41
C PRO A 84 14.23 19.61 -1.04
N SER A 85 15.12 20.59 -1.24
CA SER A 85 15.60 20.98 -2.59
C SER A 85 16.68 20.02 -3.10
N ASP A 86 17.62 19.63 -2.23
CA ASP A 86 18.69 18.65 -2.50
C ASP A 86 18.90 17.69 -1.31
N GLY A 87 17.95 17.67 -0.37
CA GLY A 87 18.03 16.93 0.89
C GLY A 87 17.27 15.60 0.87
N PRO A 88 17.54 14.72 1.85
CA PRO A 88 16.70 13.54 2.07
C PRO A 88 15.28 13.96 2.50
N ILE A 89 14.29 13.12 2.16
CA ILE A 89 12.97 13.21 2.77
C ILE A 89 13.06 12.59 4.16
N THR A 90 12.82 13.38 5.21
CA THR A 90 12.80 12.91 6.60
C THR A 90 11.36 12.85 7.10
N LEU A 91 10.95 11.70 7.62
CA LEU A 91 9.63 11.47 8.17
C LEU A 91 9.62 11.79 9.68
N PRO A 92 8.55 12.41 10.20
CA PRO A 92 8.39 12.75 11.62
C PRO A 92 7.96 11.52 12.44
N CYS A 93 8.63 10.39 12.25
CA CYS A 93 8.36 9.12 12.92
C CYS A 93 9.63 8.28 13.02
N ASP A 94 9.57 7.23 13.84
CA ASP A 94 10.68 6.29 14.02
C ASP A 94 10.66 5.16 12.98
N ALA A 95 11.77 4.41 12.93
CA ALA A 95 11.92 3.25 12.06
C ALA A 95 10.82 2.20 12.25
N VAL A 96 10.42 1.96 13.50
CA VAL A 96 9.41 0.95 13.87
C VAL A 96 8.06 1.28 13.24
N PHE A 97 7.68 2.55 13.25
CA PHE A 97 6.43 3.01 12.65
C PHE A 97 6.45 2.86 11.13
N VAL A 98 7.57 3.20 10.47
CA VAL A 98 7.71 3.02 9.01
C VAL A 98 7.64 1.54 8.63
N GLU A 99 8.32 0.65 9.36
CA GLU A 99 8.23 -0.80 9.15
C GLU A 99 6.78 -1.31 9.29
N TYR A 100 6.06 -0.82 10.32
CA TYR A 100 4.67 -1.16 10.52
C TYR A 100 3.79 -0.71 9.34
N ILE A 101 3.94 0.53 8.86
CA ILE A 101 3.20 1.03 7.69
C ILE A 101 3.52 0.21 6.44
N ILE A 102 4.80 -0.11 6.22
CA ILE A 102 5.21 -0.94 5.08
C ILE A 102 4.56 -2.32 5.18
N SER A 103 4.55 -2.94 6.36
CA SER A 103 3.92 -4.25 6.58
C SER A 103 2.43 -4.24 6.25
N ILE A 104 1.67 -3.27 6.76
CA ILE A 104 0.22 -3.18 6.49
C ILE A 104 -0.07 -2.82 5.02
N ALA A 105 0.79 -2.03 4.37
CA ALA A 105 0.64 -1.68 2.96
C ALA A 105 1.01 -2.83 2.03
N THR A 106 1.94 -3.70 2.43
CA THR A 106 2.38 -4.90 1.68
C THR A 106 1.42 -6.08 1.84
N CYS A 107 0.55 -6.06 2.87
CA CYS A 107 -0.48 -7.09 3.11
C CYS A 107 -1.56 -7.23 2.02
N ARG A 108 -1.36 -6.66 0.84
CA ARG A 108 -1.97 -7.11 -0.41
C ARG A 108 -1.04 -8.14 -1.09
N CYS A 109 -1.01 -9.36 -0.55
CA CYS A 109 -0.37 -10.57 -1.11
C CYS A 109 0.76 -10.32 -2.13
N LEU A 110 1.98 -10.01 -1.66
CA LEU A 110 3.20 -10.19 -2.45
C LEU A 110 4.05 -11.33 -1.86
N PRO A 111 4.67 -12.16 -2.70
CA PRO A 111 5.54 -13.24 -2.25
C PRO A 111 6.76 -12.64 -1.55
N SER A 112 7.10 -13.25 -0.41
CA SER A 112 8.19 -12.88 0.47
C SER A 112 9.53 -12.83 -0.26
N SER A 113 9.97 -11.65 -0.69
CA SER A 113 11.38 -11.40 -1.02
C SER A 113 11.72 -9.91 -0.90
N SER A 114 12.57 -9.59 0.07
CA SER A 114 13.47 -8.43 0.05
C SER A 114 12.93 -7.07 0.50
N LEU A 115 12.59 -6.96 1.79
CA LEU A 115 12.91 -5.74 2.56
C LEU A 115 14.42 -5.80 2.87
N HIS A 116 15.23 -5.30 1.94
CA HIS A 116 16.67 -5.20 2.17
C HIS A 116 16.95 -3.83 2.78
N GLN A 117 17.14 -3.80 4.11
CA GLN A 117 17.72 -2.64 4.79
C GLN A 117 19.10 -2.40 4.15
N GLN A 118 19.27 -1.28 3.45
CA GLN A 118 20.56 -0.87 2.92
C GLN A 118 21.33 -0.16 4.04
N PRO A 119 22.62 -0.47 4.27
CA PRO A 119 23.42 0.24 5.26
C PRO A 119 23.53 1.74 4.90
N ASN A 120 23.50 2.60 5.92
CA ASN A 120 23.64 4.05 5.78
C ASN A 120 25.03 4.40 5.20
N PRO A 121 25.15 5.31 4.22
CA PRO A 121 26.44 5.85 3.82
C PRO A 121 27.00 6.74 4.93
N PRO A 122 28.32 6.77 5.16
CA PRO A 122 28.92 7.63 6.18
C PRO A 122 28.72 9.10 5.81
N LEU A 123 28.23 9.89 6.77
CA LEU A 123 28.14 11.34 6.66
C LEU A 123 29.57 11.90 6.59
N LEU A 124 29.94 12.52 5.47
CA LEU A 124 31.17 13.29 5.37
C LEU A 124 31.02 14.53 6.25
N VAL A 125 31.68 14.49 7.41
CA VAL A 125 31.97 15.66 8.23
C VAL A 125 33.13 16.41 7.57
N ASN A 126 32.87 17.67 7.19
CA ASN A 126 33.90 18.61 6.75
C ASN A 126 34.60 19.23 7.96
#